data_AF-A0A0B2R164-F1
#
_entry.id   AF-A0A0B2R164-F1
#
_cell.length_a   1.000
_cell.length_b   1.000
_cell.length_c   1.000
_cell.angle_alpha   90.00
_cell.angle_beta   90.00
_cell.angle_gamma   90.00
#
_symmetry.space_group_name_H-M   'P 1'
#
loop_
_entity.id
_entity.type
_entity.pdbx_description
1 polymer ?
#
loop_
_entity_poly.entity_id
_entity_poly.type
_entity_poly.pdbx_seq_one_letter_code
_entity_poly.pdbx_strand_id
1 'polypeptide(L)' 'MALLFVAAAGVSASECKTCVSEATKEILSLCPYHKGAIIWYDNCIFKYLDTDFFGMTDNTNKFYLWKGNRVNNDPATFNL' A
#
# COMPACT_ATOMS: atom_id res chain seq x y z
N MET A 1 18.63 0.30 6.57
CA MET A 1 17.69 -0.13 5.52
C MET A 1 16.52 -0.83 6.19
N ALA A 2 15.38 -0.16 6.23
CA ALA A 2 14.14 -0.66 6.82
C ALA A 2 13.13 -1.00 5.71
N LEU A 3 12.33 -2.05 5.95
CA LEU A 3 11.38 -2.61 5.00
C LEU A 3 10.05 -2.87 5.70
N LEU A 4 8.98 -2.24 5.23
CA LEU A 4 7.63 -2.42 5.76
C LEU A 4 6.74 -3.01 4.68
N PHE A 5 6.03 -4.08 5.03
CA PHE A 5 4.97 -4.68 4.22
C PHE A 5 3.71 -4.79 5.08
N VAL A 6 2.56 -4.40 4.52
CA VAL A 6 1.26 -4.44 5.20
C VAL A 6 0.23 -5.01 4.24
N ALA A 7 -0.59 -5.95 4.70
CA ALA A 7 -1.74 -6.44 3.94
C ALA A 7 -3.00 -5.66 4.33
N ALA A 8 -3.92 -5.48 3.39
CA ALA A 8 -5.25 -4.99 3.71
C ALA A 8 -6.02 -6.01 4.56
N ALA A 9 -6.91 -5.51 5.41
CA ALA A 9 -7.74 -6.38 6.24
C ALA A 9 -8.66 -7.24 5.36
N GLY A 10 -8.67 -8.56 5.59
CA GLY A 10 -9.47 -9.52 4.82
C GLY A 10 -8.75 -10.21 3.67
N VAL A 11 -7.52 -9.81 3.35
CA VAL A 11 -6.68 -10.47 2.34
C VAL A 11 -6.08 -11.77 2.90
N SER A 12 -6.11 -12.86 2.14
CA SER A 12 -5.49 -14.12 2.55
C SER A 12 -3.95 -14.03 2.56
N ALA A 13 -3.29 -14.95 3.27
CA ALA A 13 -1.82 -14.99 3.30
C ALA A 13 -1.20 -15.18 1.90
N SER A 14 -1.85 -15.97 1.04
CA SER A 14 -1.40 -16.18 -0.35
C SER A 14 -1.52 -14.91 -1.19
N GLU A 15 -2.64 -14.21 -1.11
CA GLU A 15 -2.85 -12.96 -1.85
C GLU A 15 -1.91 -11.87 -1.37
N CYS A 16 -1.69 -11.76 -0.06
CA CYS A 16 -0.70 -10.86 0.51
C CYS A 16 0.69 -11.14 -0.05
N LYS A 17 1.13 -12.40 -0.05
CA LYS A 17 2.44 -12.79 -0.56
C LYS A 17 2.62 -12.43 -2.04
N THR A 18 1.61 -12.70 -2.86
CA THR A 18 1.61 -12.34 -4.28
C THR A 18 1.70 -10.82 -4.44
N CYS A 19 0.83 -10.07 -3.76
CA CYS A 19 0.79 -8.62 -3.82
C CYS A 19 2.12 -7.98 -3.42
N VAL A 20 2.70 -8.38 -2.30
CA VAL A 20 3.99 -7.83 -1.82
C VAL A 20 5.12 -8.16 -2.79
N SER A 21 5.12 -9.38 -3.37
CA SER A 21 6.12 -9.77 -4.37
C SER A 21 6.02 -8.92 -5.64
N GLU A 22 4.81 -8.67 -6.12
CA GLU A 22 4.58 -7.81 -7.31
C GLU A 22 4.95 -6.36 -7.01
N ALA A 23 4.48 -5.82 -5.89
CA ALA A 23 4.80 -4.47 -5.40
C ALA A 23 6.31 -4.24 -5.31
N THR A 24 7.05 -5.22 -4.78
CA THR A 24 8.50 -5.14 -4.65
C THR A 24 9.19 -5.07 -6.02
N LYS A 25 8.75 -5.87 -7.00
CA LYS A 25 9.33 -5.84 -8.34
C LYS A 25 9.01 -4.51 -9.05
N GLU A 26 7.77 -4.06 -8.96
CA GLU A 26 7.31 -2.85 -9.62
C GLU A 26 8.01 -1.61 -9.04
N ILE A 27 8.06 -1.47 -7.72
CA ILE A 27 8.66 -0.28 -7.10
C ILE A 27 10.16 -0.15 -7.40
N LEU A 28 10.88 -1.27 -7.49
CA LEU A 28 12.30 -1.27 -7.87
C LEU A 28 12.49 -0.90 -9.34
N SER A 29 11.52 -1.22 -10.20
CA SER A 29 11.54 -0.81 -11.60
C SER A 29 11.17 0.66 -11.78
N LEU A 30 10.23 1.19 -10.99
CA LEU A 30 9.81 2.58 -11.04
C LEU A 30 10.83 3.53 -10.41
N CYS A 31 11.51 3.07 -9.36
CA CYS A 31 12.43 3.90 -8.56
C CYS A 31 13.84 3.29 -8.46
N PRO A 32 14.53 2.98 -9.58
CA PRO A 32 15.76 2.17 -9.58
C PRO A 32 16.95 2.80 -8.85
N TYR A 33 16.96 4.14 -8.69
CA TYR A 33 18.06 4.89 -8.08
C TYR A 33 17.67 5.60 -6.78
N HIS A 34 16.47 5.37 -6.27
CA HIS A 34 15.99 6.01 -5.06
C HIS A 34 16.30 5.17 -3.83
N LYS A 35 16.79 5.83 -2.77
CA LYS A 35 17.12 5.20 -1.49
C LYS A 35 15.91 4.89 -0.61
N GLY A 36 14.73 5.33 -1.03
CA GLY A 36 13.47 4.97 -0.42
C GLY A 36 12.30 5.22 -1.35
N ALA A 37 11.30 4.38 -1.27
CA ALA A 37 10.05 4.52 -2.00
C ALA A 37 8.93 3.77 -1.26
N ILE A 38 7.70 4.13 -1.58
CA ILE A 38 6.48 3.47 -1.10
C ILE A 38 5.52 3.27 -2.27
N ILE A 39 4.89 2.10 -2.31
CA ILE A 39 3.84 1.75 -3.27
C ILE A 39 2.61 1.26 -2.50
N TRP A 40 1.44 1.68 -2.96
CA TRP A 40 0.14 1.33 -2.37
C TRP A 40 -0.70 0.60 -3.42
N TYR A 41 -1.16 -0.60 -3.07
CA TYR A 41 -2.23 -1.30 -3.76
C TYR A 41 -3.41 -1.49 -2.83
N ASP A 42 -4.57 -1.85 -3.40
CA ASP A 42 -5.77 -2.17 -2.63
C ASP A 42 -5.54 -3.33 -1.65
N ASN A 43 -4.68 -4.28 -2.01
CA ASN A 43 -4.43 -5.49 -1.23
C ASN A 43 -3.22 -5.39 -0.29
N CYS A 44 -2.25 -4.52 -0.57
CA CYS A 44 -1.05 -4.39 0.24
C CYS A 44 -0.31 -3.06 0.05
N ILE A 45 0.57 -2.75 1.00
CA ILE A 45 1.49 -1.61 0.98
C ILE A 45 2.91 -2.16 1.12
N PHE A 46 3.85 -1.63 0.33
CA PHE A 46 5.27 -1.91 0.48
C PHE A 46 6.08 -0.62 0.53
N LYS A 47 6.96 -0.47 1.53
CA LYS A 47 7.83 0.69 1.72
C LYS A 47 9.24 0.24 2.06
N TYR A 48 10.22 0.86 1.43
CA TYR A 48 11.63 0.76 1.82
C TYR A 48 12.24 2.13 2.03
N LEU A 49 13.23 2.20 2.92
CA LEU A 49 14.04 3.40 3.15
C LEU A 49 15.43 2.97 3.62
N ASP A 50 16.47 3.70 3.22
CA ASP A 50 17.86 3.44 3.62
C ASP A 50 18.09 3.68 5.12
N THR A 51 17.33 4.59 5.70
CA THR A 51 17.27 4.92 7.13
C THR A 51 16.16 4.14 7.85
N ASP A 52 16.30 4.03 9.18
CA ASP A 52 15.27 3.43 10.01
C ASP A 52 14.07 4.37 10.16
N PHE A 53 12.87 3.82 10.14
CA PHE A 53 11.61 4.56 10.27
C PHE A 53 10.58 3.85 11.15
N PHE A 54 10.91 2.69 11.73
CA PHE A 54 9.98 2.01 12.62
C PHE A 54 9.74 2.81 13.89
N GLY A 55 8.49 2.86 14.35
CA GLY A 55 8.09 3.65 15.52
C GLY A 55 8.01 5.17 15.27
N MET A 56 8.37 5.66 14.07
CA MET A 56 8.24 7.06 13.70
C MET A 56 6.91 7.34 13.02
N THR A 57 6.30 8.50 13.29
CA THR A 57 5.09 8.94 12.60
C THR A 57 5.45 9.54 11.24
N ASP A 58 4.93 8.94 10.16
CA ASP A 58 5.04 9.46 8.80
C ASP A 58 3.79 10.28 8.45
N ASN A 59 3.93 11.61 8.44
CA ASN A 59 2.86 12.53 8.09
C ASN A 59 2.91 13.01 6.63
N THR A 60 3.96 12.67 5.89
CA THR A 60 4.18 13.16 4.53
C THR A 60 3.64 12.19 3.49
N ASN A 61 3.79 10.89 3.72
CA ASN A 61 3.39 9.86 2.76
C ASN A 61 1.95 9.39 3.05
N LYS A 62 0.97 10.18 2.61
CA LYS A 62 -0.46 9.84 2.71
C LYS A 62 -1.03 9.55 1.33
N PHE A 63 -1.76 8.45 1.22
CA PHE A 63 -2.48 8.08 0.00
C PHE A 63 -3.94 7.81 0.34
N TYR A 64 -4.84 8.43 -0.43
CA TYR A 64 -6.29 8.28 -0.25
C TYR A 64 -6.84 7.44 -1.39
N LEU A 65 -7.34 6.26 -1.05
CA LEU A 65 -8.09 5.40 -1.97
C LEU A 65 -9.57 5.77 -1.90
N TRP A 66 -10.14 6.11 -3.06
CA TRP A 66 -11.57 6.40 -3.20
C TRP A 66 -12.21 5.23 -3.94
N LYS A 67 -13.35 4.70 -3.44
CA LYS A 67 -14.17 3.82 -4.28
C LYS A 67 -14.71 4.64 -5.45
N GLY A 68 -14.40 4.23 -6.68
CA GLY A 68 -14.83 4.91 -7.90
C GLY A 68 -16.33 4.84 -8.19
N ASN A 69 -17.10 4.10 -7.38
CA ASN A 69 -18.55 4.04 -7.50
C ASN A 69 -19.15 5.33 -6.97
N ARG A 70 -19.91 6.05 -7.81
CA ARG A 70 -20.75 7.14 -7.33
C ARG A 70 -21.87 6.53 -6.47
N VAL A 71 -21.77 6.74 -5.17
CA VAL A 71 -22.85 6.40 -4.25
C VAL A 71 -24.01 7.36 -4.54
N ASN A 72 -25.12 6.85 -5.06
CA ASN A 72 -26.36 7.61 -5.09
C ASN A 72 -26.87 7.77 -3.64
N ASN A 73 -27.77 8.71 -3.36
CA ASN A 73 -28.37 8.89 -2.02
C ASN A 73 -29.26 7.71 -1.56
N ASP A 74 -29.05 6.52 -2.12
CA ASP A 74 -29.69 5.28 -1.73
C ASP A 74 -28.91 4.64 -0.56
N PRO A 75 -29.50 4.59 0.65
CA PRO A 75 -28.90 4.00 1.84
C PRO A 75 -28.46 2.54 1.64
N ALA A 76 -29.05 1.80 0.70
CA ALA A 76 -28.71 0.40 0.44
C ALA A 76 -27.30 0.22 -0.15
N THR A 77 -26.75 1.26 -0.80
CA THR A 77 -25.45 1.20 -1.49
C THR A 77 -24.24 1.50 -0.59
N PHE A 78 -24.47 1.93 0.66
CA PHE A 78 -23.41 2.26 1.62
C PHE A 78 -22.66 1.05 2.19
N ASN A 79 -23.21 -0.16 2.05
CA ASN A 79 -22.65 -1.39 2.64
C ASN A 79 -22.04 -2.34 1.60
N LEU A 80 -21.83 -1.89 0.36
CA LEU A 80 -21.15 -2.66 -0.70
C LEU A 80 -19.66 -2.31 -0.77
#